data_AF-A0A6N2Z5A3-F1
#
_entry.id   AF-A0A6N2Z5A3-F1
#
_cell.length_a   1.000
_cell.length_b   1.000
_cell.length_c   1.000
_cell.angle_alpha   90.00
_cell.angle_beta   90.00
_cell.angle_gamma   90.00
#
_symmetry.space_group_name_H-M   'P 1'
#
loop_
_entity.id
_entity.type
_entity.pdbx_description
1 polymer ?
#
loop_
_entity_poly.entity_id
_entity_poly.type
_entity_poly.pdbx_seq_one_letter_code
_entity_poly.pdbx_strand_id
1 'polypeptide(L)'
;MELFKYEHRKLWRRKSVQIGVLLCFAYLVIFGGLFSYQWFTFGSKDDFTSSFGNNFDGYSNIRQKQEYAKQWEGDLTDETLQVMVKDYQARAKTDQISDYEMTDWHSLNSWVKTLWPELEKADQPYIMLRYVEPAQLTDFKERREKVLENFLDINGQTDKEKEYFLNMNKKVELPLQYRWSEGWSFITSDFISGCGVVFAIFLAIAIAPMFSGEWHSNTKALISTTKNGWKKLASIKVLVSFLFALELYIIIVFSSIFLQIVFLGTGGADMPIQCIKLVATAPWTVLQAEIYEYAYLLLATFGYTGIILLCSALTRSNYVSLLLSLAIVFVPMSIAQFLPLWGQKALELIPFVGNSTDIFRTNAYHLFGQIIWSPYLLITVPVILGVISLPFAIRAWAKRTNV
;
A
#
# COMPACT_ATOMS: atom_id res chain seq x y z
N MET A 1 -27.93 -13.76 19.52
CA MET A 1 -27.87 -12.45 18.84
C MET A 1 -27.73 -11.29 19.80
N GLU A 2 -28.48 -11.21 20.90
CA GLU A 2 -28.40 -10.06 21.82
C GLU A 2 -27.01 -9.81 22.39
N LEU A 3 -26.31 -10.85 22.88
CA LEU A 3 -24.96 -10.71 23.42
C LEU A 3 -23.96 -10.14 22.41
N PHE A 4 -24.09 -10.50 21.13
CA PHE A 4 -23.28 -9.93 20.05
C PHE A 4 -23.55 -8.43 19.87
N LYS A 5 -24.83 -8.03 19.81
CA LYS A 5 -25.23 -6.62 19.71
C LYS A 5 -24.72 -5.80 20.90
N TYR A 6 -24.77 -6.36 22.12
CA TYR A 6 -24.27 -5.69 23.32
C TYR A 6 -22.75 -5.50 23.28
N GLU A 7 -21.98 -6.53 22.92
CA GLU A 7 -20.52 -6.42 22.83
C GLU A 7 -20.07 -5.46 21.71
N HIS A 8 -20.75 -5.49 20.56
CA HIS A 8 -20.50 -4.54 19.46
C HIS A 8 -20.82 -3.10 19.87
N ARG A 9 -21.98 -2.87 20.49
CA ARG A 9 -22.34 -1.55 21.04
C ARG A 9 -21.37 -1.10 22.14
N LYS A 10 -20.90 -2.02 22.98
CA LYS A 10 -19.91 -1.75 24.03
C LYS A 10 -18.57 -1.30 23.42
N LEU A 11 -18.13 -1.92 22.33
CA LEU A 11 -16.94 -1.51 21.59
C LEU A 11 -17.11 -0.08 21.07
N TRP A 12 -18.17 0.19 20.29
CA TRP A 12 -18.42 1.51 19.68
C TRP A 12 -18.70 2.65 20.66
N ARG A 13 -19.14 2.36 21.88
CA ARG A 13 -19.36 3.38 22.92
C ARG A 13 -18.08 3.84 23.61
N ARG A 14 -16.95 3.15 23.42
CA ARG A 14 -15.67 3.59 24.00
C ARG A 14 -15.20 4.87 23.31
N LYS A 15 -14.91 5.91 24.10
CA LYS A 15 -14.42 7.19 23.59
C LYS A 15 -13.13 7.05 22.78
N SER A 16 -12.22 6.17 23.21
CA SER A 16 -10.99 5.87 22.47
C SER A 16 -11.26 5.31 21.07
N VAL A 17 -12.29 4.46 20.91
CA VAL A 17 -12.68 3.92 19.61
C VAL A 17 -13.28 5.03 18.74
N GLN A 18 -14.21 5.82 19.26
CA GLN A 18 -14.84 6.90 18.50
C GLN A 18 -13.83 7.94 18.01
N ILE A 19 -12.94 8.39 18.91
CA ILE A 19 -11.87 9.31 18.59
C ILE A 19 -10.89 8.67 17.61
N GLY A 20 -10.52 7.40 17.83
CA GLY A 20 -9.62 6.66 16.95
C GLY A 20 -10.16 6.54 15.53
N VAL A 21 -11.43 6.18 15.35
CA VAL A 21 -12.08 6.10 14.04
C VAL A 21 -12.12 7.48 13.37
N LEU A 22 -12.47 8.53 14.11
CA LEU A 22 -12.50 9.90 13.57
C LEU A 22 -11.11 10.37 13.12
N LEU A 23 -10.07 10.12 13.93
CA LEU A 23 -8.70 10.50 13.59
C LEU A 23 -8.15 9.65 12.42
N CYS A 24 -8.48 8.36 12.38
CA CYS A 24 -8.15 7.49 11.25
C CYS A 24 -8.77 8.01 9.95
N PHE A 25 -10.07 8.33 9.99
CA PHE A 25 -10.78 8.91 8.86
C PHE A 25 -10.18 10.26 8.45
N ALA A 26 -9.94 11.17 9.40
CA ALA A 26 -9.33 12.45 9.11
C ALA A 26 -7.96 12.28 8.44
N TYR A 27 -7.09 11.43 8.98
CA TYR A 27 -5.75 11.23 8.45
C TYR A 27 -5.76 10.57 7.07
N LEU A 28 -6.47 9.45 6.90
CA LEU A 28 -6.43 8.70 5.64
C LEU A 28 -7.32 9.31 4.56
N VAL A 29 -8.54 9.74 4.89
CA VAL A 29 -9.49 10.23 3.88
C VAL A 29 -9.31 11.72 3.61
N ILE A 30 -9.17 12.54 4.65
CA ILE A 30 -9.08 14.00 4.46
C ILE A 30 -7.65 14.38 4.05
N PHE A 31 -6.63 14.01 4.82
CA PHE A 31 -5.25 14.37 4.49
C PHE A 31 -4.68 13.50 3.35
N GLY A 32 -4.73 12.17 3.51
CA GLY A 32 -4.20 11.24 2.52
C GLY A 32 -4.99 11.20 1.21
N GLY A 33 -6.29 11.48 1.24
CA GLY A 33 -7.14 11.52 0.06
C GLY A 33 -7.38 12.95 -0.44
N LEU A 34 -8.35 13.65 0.16
CA LEU A 34 -8.88 14.92 -0.34
C LEU A 34 -7.79 15.99 -0.50
N PHE A 35 -6.96 16.23 0.51
CA PHE A 35 -5.90 17.23 0.46
C PHE A 35 -4.73 16.80 -0.40
N SER A 36 -4.45 15.50 -0.52
CA SER A 36 -3.44 15.04 -1.47
C SER A 36 -3.88 15.31 -2.91
N TYR A 37 -5.15 15.03 -3.23
CA TYR A 37 -5.72 15.34 -4.54
C TYR A 37 -5.89 16.82 -4.83
N GLN A 38 -6.30 17.64 -3.86
CA GLN A 38 -6.54 19.06 -4.09
C GLN A 38 -5.29 19.92 -3.97
N TRP A 39 -4.30 19.48 -3.19
CA TRP A 39 -3.25 20.37 -2.70
C TRP A 39 -1.85 19.73 -2.72
N PHE A 40 -1.59 18.71 -1.89
CA PHE A 40 -0.22 18.25 -1.67
C PHE A 40 0.44 17.65 -2.92
N THR A 41 -0.32 16.90 -3.71
CA THR A 41 0.21 16.16 -4.87
C THR A 41 -0.10 16.86 -6.19
N PHE A 42 -1.34 17.37 -6.36
CA PHE A 42 -1.80 17.91 -7.64
C PHE A 42 -2.17 19.40 -7.62
N GLY A 43 -2.04 20.08 -6.48
CA GLY A 43 -2.18 21.54 -6.43
C GLY A 43 -1.07 22.23 -7.22
N SER A 44 -1.39 23.33 -7.90
CA SER A 44 -0.42 24.04 -8.76
C SER A 44 0.70 24.67 -7.93
N LYS A 45 1.92 24.71 -8.49
CA LYS A 45 3.08 25.36 -7.87
C LYS A 45 3.38 26.69 -8.56
N ASP A 46 3.27 27.77 -7.80
CA ASP A 46 3.64 29.11 -8.26
C ASP A 46 5.11 29.45 -8.00
N ASP A 47 5.83 28.65 -7.21
CA ASP A 47 7.23 28.87 -6.85
C ASP A 47 7.94 27.55 -6.47
N PHE A 48 9.26 27.52 -6.57
CA PHE A 48 10.14 26.40 -6.22
C PHE A 48 10.41 26.28 -4.71
N THR A 49 10.01 27.27 -3.90
CA THR A 49 10.29 27.33 -2.45
C THR A 49 9.30 26.56 -1.59
N SER A 50 8.11 26.24 -2.12
CA SER A 50 7.08 25.53 -1.38
C SER A 50 7.21 24.02 -1.52
N SER A 51 7.28 23.31 -0.39
CA SER A 51 7.35 21.84 -0.37
C SER A 51 6.07 21.14 -0.85
N PHE A 52 4.97 21.89 -1.01
CA PHE A 52 3.68 21.41 -1.52
C PHE A 52 3.23 22.28 -2.69
N GLY A 53 2.22 21.82 -3.46
CA GLY A 53 1.42 22.72 -4.30
C GLY A 53 1.01 23.95 -3.48
N ASN A 54 0.98 25.14 -4.04
CA ASN A 54 0.60 26.34 -3.31
C ASN A 54 -0.91 26.55 -3.30
N ASN A 55 -1.63 25.89 -4.21
CA ASN A 55 -3.03 26.15 -4.47
C ASN A 55 -3.91 24.92 -4.25
N PHE A 56 -5.19 25.19 -3.93
CA PHE A 56 -6.23 24.19 -3.70
C PHE A 56 -7.06 23.98 -4.99
N ASP A 57 -6.37 23.71 -6.08
CA ASP A 57 -6.89 23.64 -7.46
C ASP A 57 -6.59 22.30 -8.14
N GLY A 58 -6.21 21.28 -7.35
CA GLY A 58 -5.78 20.00 -7.88
C GLY A 58 -6.83 19.27 -8.72
N TYR A 59 -8.13 19.47 -8.48
CA TYR A 59 -9.17 18.93 -9.36
C TYR A 59 -9.04 19.43 -10.81
N SER A 60 -8.89 20.75 -11.01
CA SER A 60 -8.70 21.32 -12.35
C SER A 60 -7.39 20.88 -12.97
N ASN A 61 -6.31 20.82 -12.18
CA ASN A 61 -5.00 20.41 -12.68
C ASN A 61 -4.98 18.95 -13.14
N ILE A 62 -5.60 18.05 -12.37
CA ILE A 62 -5.78 16.65 -12.77
C ILE A 62 -6.52 16.57 -14.11
N ARG A 63 -7.60 17.33 -14.30
CA ARG A 63 -8.35 17.33 -15.57
C ARG A 63 -7.51 17.86 -16.73
N GLN A 64 -6.74 18.92 -16.52
CA GLN A 64 -5.83 19.44 -17.55
C GLN A 64 -4.73 18.44 -17.91
N LYS A 65 -4.12 17.78 -16.92
CA LYS A 65 -3.13 16.71 -17.13
C LYS A 65 -3.72 15.53 -17.89
N GLN A 66 -4.93 15.10 -17.54
CA GLN A 66 -5.64 14.04 -18.26
C GLN A 66 -5.95 14.43 -19.71
N GLU A 67 -6.46 15.64 -19.94
CA GLU A 67 -6.76 16.13 -21.28
C GLU A 67 -5.50 16.24 -22.13
N TYR A 68 -4.42 16.75 -21.55
CA TYR A 68 -3.11 16.80 -22.20
C TYR A 68 -2.58 15.40 -22.55
N ALA A 69 -2.72 14.43 -21.65
CA ALA A 69 -2.22 13.07 -21.87
C ALA A 69 -2.98 12.31 -22.97
N LYS A 70 -4.22 12.71 -23.32
CA LYS A 70 -5.01 12.08 -24.39
C LYS A 70 -4.29 12.06 -25.74
N GLN A 71 -3.44 13.05 -26.02
CA GLN A 71 -2.71 13.11 -27.28
C GLN A 71 -1.64 12.01 -27.41
N TRP A 72 -1.29 11.37 -26.29
CA TRP A 72 -0.30 10.29 -26.20
C TRP A 72 -0.93 8.92 -25.93
N GLU A 73 -2.26 8.82 -25.83
CA GLU A 73 -2.93 7.55 -25.53
C GLU A 73 -2.69 6.51 -26.63
N GLY A 74 -2.34 5.29 -26.23
CA GLY A 74 -2.09 4.16 -27.12
C GLY A 74 -0.69 3.59 -26.97
N ASP A 75 -0.12 3.12 -28.08
CA ASP A 75 1.14 2.38 -28.08
C ASP A 75 2.33 3.27 -27.65
N LEU A 76 2.97 2.89 -26.54
CA LEU A 76 4.23 3.49 -26.12
C LEU A 76 5.38 2.91 -26.95
N THR A 77 5.75 3.62 -28.02
CA THR A 77 6.87 3.30 -28.91
C THR A 77 8.03 4.26 -28.72
N ASP A 78 9.15 3.99 -29.39
CA ASP A 78 10.29 4.89 -29.47
C ASP A 78 9.84 6.27 -29.98
N GLU A 79 9.06 6.32 -31.06
CA GLU A 79 8.57 7.56 -31.65
C GLU A 79 7.70 8.35 -30.66
N THR A 80 6.77 7.66 -29.97
CA THR A 80 5.92 8.30 -28.96
C THR A 80 6.77 8.93 -27.85
N LEU A 81 7.77 8.21 -27.31
CA LEU A 81 8.67 8.72 -26.29
C LEU A 81 9.48 9.93 -26.78
N GLN A 82 10.01 9.86 -28.00
CA GLN A 82 10.77 10.96 -28.61
C GLN A 82 9.94 12.23 -28.74
N VAL A 83 8.69 12.10 -29.18
CA VAL A 83 7.76 13.23 -29.30
C VAL A 83 7.38 13.78 -27.93
N MET A 84 7.10 12.93 -26.93
CA MET A 84 6.83 13.37 -25.55
C MET A 84 7.99 14.18 -24.96
N VAL A 85 9.23 13.69 -25.12
CA VAL A 85 10.42 14.41 -24.62
C VAL A 85 10.61 15.73 -25.35
N LYS A 86 10.40 15.76 -26.67
CA LYS A 86 10.50 17.00 -27.46
C LYS A 86 9.44 18.03 -27.05
N ASP A 87 8.21 17.61 -26.79
CA ASP A 87 7.14 18.48 -26.30
C ASP A 87 7.45 19.00 -24.90
N TYR A 88 7.93 18.14 -23.99
CA TYR A 88 8.42 18.56 -22.68
C TYR A 88 9.51 19.62 -22.80
N GLN A 89 10.52 19.41 -23.66
CA GLN A 89 11.60 20.37 -23.88
C GLN A 89 11.11 21.70 -24.47
N ALA A 90 10.11 21.68 -25.34
CA ALA A 90 9.52 22.88 -25.90
C ALA A 90 8.81 23.71 -24.82
N ARG A 91 8.06 23.04 -23.93
CA ARG A 91 7.36 23.66 -22.80
C ARG A 91 8.31 24.15 -21.72
N ALA A 92 9.33 23.36 -21.38
CA ALA A 92 10.30 23.73 -20.36
C ALA A 92 11.12 24.98 -20.71
N LYS A 93 11.14 25.42 -21.98
CA LYS A 93 11.78 26.67 -22.43
C LYS A 93 11.00 27.94 -22.10
N THR A 94 9.70 27.86 -21.77
CA THR A 94 8.91 29.03 -21.42
C THR A 94 9.23 29.54 -20.00
N ASP A 95 10.00 28.77 -19.22
CA ASP A 95 10.30 28.98 -17.80
C ASP A 95 9.06 29.16 -16.90
N GLN A 96 7.87 28.83 -17.41
CA GLN A 96 6.63 28.76 -16.63
C GLN A 96 6.46 27.34 -16.08
N ILE A 97 6.36 27.22 -14.75
CA ILE A 97 6.25 25.92 -14.06
C ILE A 97 5.02 25.15 -14.54
N SER A 98 3.88 25.84 -14.66
CA SER A 98 2.61 25.27 -15.12
C SER A 98 2.70 24.57 -16.48
N ASP A 99 3.55 25.06 -17.38
CA ASP A 99 3.62 24.58 -18.76
C ASP A 99 4.27 23.21 -18.88
N TYR A 100 5.24 22.88 -18.02
CA TYR A 100 5.85 21.55 -18.04
C TYR A 100 5.30 20.64 -16.92
N GLU A 101 4.73 21.19 -15.85
CA GLU A 101 4.06 20.38 -14.81
C GLU A 101 2.79 19.68 -15.32
N MET A 102 2.13 20.21 -16.35
CA MET A 102 1.00 19.55 -17.04
C MET A 102 1.39 18.25 -17.74
N THR A 103 2.69 18.04 -18.01
CA THR A 103 3.19 16.80 -18.62
C THR A 103 3.41 15.72 -17.56
N ASP A 104 3.34 14.45 -17.95
CA ASP A 104 3.64 13.29 -17.08
C ASP A 104 5.16 13.14 -16.85
N TRP A 105 5.83 14.25 -16.53
CA TRP A 105 7.29 14.37 -16.55
C TRP A 105 7.97 13.50 -15.49
N HIS A 106 7.31 13.25 -14.35
CA HIS A 106 7.86 12.38 -13.31
C HIS A 106 8.07 10.96 -13.85
N SER A 107 7.02 10.38 -14.45
CA SER A 107 7.06 9.06 -15.07
C SER A 107 8.01 9.06 -16.27
N LEU A 108 7.89 10.04 -17.17
CA LEU A 108 8.73 10.13 -18.36
C LEU A 108 10.23 10.24 -18.00
N ASN A 109 10.58 11.08 -17.01
CA ASN A 109 11.96 11.22 -16.54
C ASN A 109 12.47 9.95 -15.87
N SER A 110 11.62 9.28 -15.07
CA SER A 110 11.94 7.99 -14.47
C SER A 110 12.25 6.95 -15.55
N TRP A 111 11.44 6.89 -16.61
CA TRP A 111 11.64 5.98 -17.72
C TRP A 111 12.94 6.24 -18.46
N VAL A 112 13.16 7.50 -18.86
CA VAL A 112 14.33 7.90 -19.62
C VAL A 112 15.62 7.61 -18.83
N LYS A 113 15.64 7.95 -17.53
CA LYS A 113 16.77 7.67 -16.65
C LYS A 113 17.02 6.18 -16.43
N THR A 114 15.95 5.38 -16.38
CA THR A 114 16.05 3.93 -16.15
C THR A 114 16.55 3.19 -17.40
N LEU A 115 16.13 3.61 -18.60
CA LEU A 115 16.41 2.91 -19.85
C LEU A 115 17.65 3.40 -20.60
N TRP A 116 18.04 4.67 -20.41
CA TRP A 116 19.21 5.29 -21.01
C TRP A 116 20.14 5.92 -19.95
N PRO A 117 20.59 5.19 -18.92
CA PRO A 117 21.44 5.75 -17.88
C PRO A 117 22.76 6.32 -18.43
N GLU A 118 23.24 5.83 -19.57
CA GLU A 118 24.46 6.33 -20.24
C GLU A 118 24.34 7.76 -20.78
N LEU A 119 23.11 8.26 -20.97
CA LEU A 119 22.83 9.61 -21.44
C LEU A 119 22.73 10.61 -20.27
N GLU A 120 22.73 10.14 -19.02
CA GLU A 120 22.73 11.00 -17.83
C GLU A 120 24.08 11.71 -17.69
N LYS A 121 24.05 13.03 -17.57
CA LYS A 121 25.23 13.88 -17.45
C LYS A 121 25.36 14.38 -16.01
N ALA A 122 26.43 13.96 -15.33
CA ALA A 122 26.67 14.28 -13.92
C ALA A 122 26.90 15.77 -13.62
N ASP A 123 27.30 16.55 -14.63
CA ASP A 123 27.59 17.99 -14.55
C ASP A 123 26.36 18.88 -14.82
N GLN A 124 25.21 18.29 -15.19
CA GLN A 124 23.99 19.04 -15.46
C GLN A 124 23.14 19.22 -14.19
N PRO A 125 22.73 20.45 -13.83
CA PRO A 125 21.87 20.70 -12.67
C PRO A 125 20.38 20.39 -12.92
N TYR A 126 20.03 19.99 -14.15
CA TYR A 126 18.65 19.76 -14.59
C TYR A 126 18.32 18.28 -14.71
N ILE A 127 17.03 17.95 -14.66
CA ILE A 127 16.57 16.59 -14.96
C ILE A 127 16.88 16.22 -16.42
N MET A 128 17.04 14.93 -16.66
CA MET A 128 17.52 14.39 -17.93
C MET A 128 16.66 14.81 -19.13
N LEU A 129 15.34 14.92 -18.93
CA LEU A 129 14.41 15.38 -19.96
C LEU A 129 14.77 16.75 -20.56
N ARG A 130 15.43 17.66 -19.82
CA ARG A 130 15.75 19.00 -20.31
C ARG A 130 16.85 19.02 -21.38
N TYR A 131 17.71 18.01 -21.44
CA TYR A 131 18.91 18.04 -22.29
C TYR A 131 19.15 16.79 -23.14
N VAL A 132 18.46 15.68 -22.86
CA VAL A 132 18.62 14.45 -23.65
C VAL A 132 18.21 14.69 -25.09
N GLU A 133 18.96 14.16 -26.05
CA GLU A 133 18.60 14.26 -27.46
C GLU A 133 17.51 13.22 -27.78
N PRO A 134 16.30 13.63 -28.21
CA PRO A 134 15.21 12.67 -28.43
C PRO A 134 15.59 11.56 -29.41
N ALA A 135 16.31 11.84 -30.49
CA ALA A 135 16.69 10.84 -31.48
C ALA A 135 17.53 9.67 -30.92
N GLN A 136 18.12 9.81 -29.74
CA GLN A 136 18.88 8.75 -29.06
C GLN A 136 17.98 7.77 -28.28
N LEU A 137 16.72 8.13 -28.05
CA LEU A 137 15.72 7.32 -27.33
C LEU A 137 15.13 6.26 -28.25
N THR A 138 15.93 5.23 -28.50
CA THR A 138 15.63 4.10 -29.40
C THR A 138 15.77 2.76 -28.67
N ASP A 139 15.18 1.72 -29.23
CA ASP A 139 15.20 0.33 -28.76
C ASP A 139 14.50 0.15 -27.40
N PHE A 140 13.39 0.85 -27.15
CA PHE A 140 12.68 0.85 -25.87
C PHE A 140 12.44 -0.55 -25.31
N LYS A 141 11.94 -1.47 -26.15
CA LYS A 141 11.62 -2.84 -25.75
C LYS A 141 12.87 -3.62 -25.31
N GLU A 142 13.90 -3.63 -26.16
CA GLU A 142 15.14 -4.37 -25.89
C GLU A 142 15.86 -3.81 -24.67
N ARG A 143 15.87 -2.48 -24.53
CA ARG A 143 16.43 -1.82 -23.34
C ARG A 143 15.68 -2.17 -22.08
N ARG A 144 14.34 -2.21 -22.12
CA ARG A 144 13.54 -2.63 -20.96
C ARG A 144 13.88 -4.05 -20.55
N GLU A 145 13.98 -4.98 -21.50
CA GLU A 145 14.35 -6.38 -21.23
C GLU A 145 15.75 -6.46 -20.60
N LYS A 146 16.73 -5.75 -21.16
CA LYS A 146 18.10 -5.70 -20.61
C LYS A 146 18.17 -5.10 -19.22
N VAL A 147 17.46 -4.00 -18.96
CA VAL A 147 17.40 -3.37 -17.64
C VAL A 147 16.74 -4.29 -16.62
N LEU A 148 15.68 -5.01 -17.01
CA LEU A 148 15.05 -6.00 -16.16
C LEU A 148 16.03 -7.15 -15.83
N GLU A 149 16.74 -7.70 -16.82
CA GLU A 149 17.74 -8.74 -16.59
C GLU A 149 18.84 -8.28 -15.64
N ASN A 150 19.40 -7.08 -15.88
CA ASN A 150 20.40 -6.47 -15.01
C ASN A 150 19.85 -6.25 -13.59
N PHE A 151 18.59 -5.81 -13.46
CA PHE A 151 17.94 -5.62 -12.17
C PHE A 151 17.82 -6.94 -11.41
N LEU A 152 17.54 -8.04 -12.10
CA LEU A 152 17.50 -9.39 -11.53
C LEU A 152 18.90 -9.92 -11.16
N ASP A 153 19.95 -9.47 -11.84
CA ASP A 153 21.31 -9.88 -11.50
C ASP A 153 21.83 -9.10 -10.27
N ILE A 154 21.56 -7.79 -10.23
CA ILE A 154 22.02 -6.91 -9.15
C ILE A 154 21.33 -7.20 -7.82
N ASN A 155 20.03 -7.55 -7.84
CA ASN A 155 19.27 -7.85 -6.61
C ASN A 155 19.54 -9.27 -6.06
N GLY A 156 20.48 -10.01 -6.64
CA GLY A 156 20.93 -11.31 -6.12
C GLY A 156 19.88 -12.40 -6.22
N GLN A 157 18.96 -12.33 -7.19
CA GLN A 157 18.06 -13.43 -7.49
C GLN A 157 18.86 -14.66 -7.93
N THR A 158 18.41 -15.84 -7.53
CA THR A 158 18.94 -17.10 -8.04
C THR A 158 18.60 -17.29 -9.52
N ASP A 159 19.37 -18.08 -10.26
CA ASP A 159 19.10 -18.36 -11.69
C ASP A 159 17.66 -18.84 -11.93
N LYS A 160 17.12 -19.63 -11.00
CA LYS A 160 15.74 -20.12 -11.05
C LYS A 160 14.70 -19.03 -10.80
N GLU A 161 14.96 -18.10 -9.88
CA GLU A 161 14.09 -16.93 -9.66
C GLU A 161 14.10 -16.01 -10.88
N LYS A 162 15.29 -15.81 -11.49
CA LYS A 162 15.43 -15.04 -12.72
C LYS A 162 14.58 -15.64 -13.85
N GLU A 163 14.70 -16.94 -14.08
CA GLU A 163 13.88 -17.64 -15.08
C GLU A 163 12.38 -17.50 -14.81
N TYR A 164 11.96 -17.62 -13.56
CA TYR A 164 10.57 -17.44 -13.14
C TYR A 164 10.04 -16.04 -13.50
N PHE A 165 10.78 -14.98 -13.15
CA PHE A 165 10.38 -13.60 -13.42
C PHE A 165 10.44 -13.24 -14.91
N LEU A 166 11.42 -13.74 -15.65
CA LEU A 166 11.49 -13.55 -17.10
C LEU A 166 10.34 -14.25 -17.82
N ASN A 167 9.98 -15.46 -17.40
CA ASN A 167 8.81 -16.16 -17.94
C ASN A 167 7.49 -15.47 -17.58
N MET A 168 7.42 -14.79 -16.43
CA MET A 168 6.29 -13.94 -16.09
C MET A 168 6.24 -12.68 -16.97
N ASN A 169 7.38 -12.02 -17.19
CA ASN A 169 7.50 -10.84 -18.06
C ASN A 169 7.13 -11.11 -19.52
N LYS A 170 7.38 -12.32 -20.05
CA LYS A 170 6.96 -12.72 -21.41
C LYS A 170 5.45 -12.65 -21.64
N LYS A 171 4.65 -12.63 -20.57
CA LYS A 171 3.18 -12.51 -20.63
C LYS A 171 2.70 -11.06 -20.65
N VAL A 172 3.60 -10.09 -20.49
CA VAL A 172 3.26 -8.67 -20.60
C VAL A 172 3.01 -8.34 -22.07
N GLU A 173 1.83 -7.79 -22.36
CA GLU A 173 1.47 -7.36 -23.71
C GLU A 173 2.30 -6.13 -24.12
N LEU A 174 2.86 -6.18 -25.33
CA LEU A 174 3.66 -5.11 -25.92
C LEU A 174 3.11 -4.78 -27.32
N PRO A 175 3.10 -3.50 -27.74
CA PRO A 175 3.59 -2.31 -27.01
C PRO A 175 2.73 -1.95 -25.79
N LEU A 176 3.35 -1.28 -24.81
CA LEU A 176 2.64 -0.88 -23.59
C LEU A 176 1.57 0.16 -23.94
N GLN A 177 0.32 -0.09 -23.55
CA GLN A 177 -0.78 0.86 -23.76
C GLN A 177 -0.68 2.00 -22.74
N TYR A 178 -0.13 3.14 -23.14
CA TYR A 178 0.01 4.32 -22.28
C TYR A 178 -1.29 5.09 -22.16
N ARG A 179 -1.55 5.54 -20.92
CA ARG A 179 -2.51 6.57 -20.53
C ARG A 179 -1.87 7.37 -19.40
N TRP A 180 -2.49 8.47 -18.98
CA TRP A 180 -1.95 9.29 -17.88
C TRP A 180 -1.68 8.45 -16.61
N SER A 181 -0.41 8.37 -16.21
CA SER A 181 0.06 7.38 -15.23
C SER A 181 0.21 7.93 -13.81
N GLU A 182 0.43 9.25 -13.67
CA GLU A 182 0.74 9.91 -12.40
C GLU A 182 -0.35 9.72 -11.33
N GLY A 183 -1.62 9.87 -11.71
CA GLY A 183 -2.75 9.67 -10.80
C GLY A 183 -2.82 8.26 -10.22
N TRP A 184 -2.54 7.25 -11.06
CA TRP A 184 -2.53 5.86 -10.65
C TRP A 184 -1.30 5.51 -9.82
N SER A 185 -0.13 6.06 -10.17
CA SER A 185 1.09 5.92 -9.38
C SER A 185 0.90 6.43 -7.96
N PHE A 186 0.20 7.55 -7.77
CA PHE A 186 -0.11 8.08 -6.43
C PHE A 186 -0.94 7.08 -5.59
N ILE A 187 -1.94 6.43 -6.19
CA ILE A 187 -2.78 5.47 -5.47
C ILE A 187 -1.98 4.23 -5.08
N THR A 188 -1.32 3.61 -6.05
CA THR A 188 -0.68 2.30 -5.87
C THR A 188 0.63 2.41 -5.09
N SER A 189 1.42 3.46 -5.34
CA SER A 189 2.76 3.58 -4.76
C SER A 189 2.76 4.27 -3.39
N ASP A 190 1.90 5.28 -3.20
CA ASP A 190 1.99 6.18 -2.05
C ASP A 190 0.82 6.00 -1.07
N PHE A 191 -0.42 6.06 -1.56
CA PHE A 191 -1.60 6.09 -0.69
C PHE A 191 -1.81 4.78 0.07
N ILE A 192 -1.97 3.64 -0.64
CA ILE A 192 -2.33 2.37 0.00
C ILE A 192 -1.17 1.81 0.83
N SER A 193 0.06 1.97 0.34
CA SER A 193 1.30 1.66 1.05
C SER A 193 1.38 2.36 2.42
N GLY A 194 1.02 3.65 2.48
CA GLY A 194 1.00 4.44 3.72
C GLY A 194 -0.15 4.09 4.68
N CYS A 195 -1.25 3.51 4.19
CA CYS A 195 -2.43 3.20 5.01
C CYS A 195 -2.15 2.12 6.08
N GLY A 196 -1.28 1.14 5.79
CA GLY A 196 -1.10 -0.04 6.63
C GLY A 196 -0.69 0.28 8.08
N VAL A 197 0.27 1.17 8.27
CA VAL A 197 0.75 1.60 9.60
C VAL A 197 -0.35 2.27 10.41
N VAL A 198 -1.10 3.16 9.75
CA VAL A 198 -2.19 3.91 10.37
C VAL A 198 -3.30 2.95 10.81
N PHE A 199 -3.66 1.99 9.95
CA PHE A 199 -4.59 0.92 10.28
C PHE A 199 -4.13 0.12 11.50
N ALA A 200 -2.85 -0.28 11.55
CA ALA A 200 -2.30 -1.02 12.67
C ALA A 200 -2.48 -0.26 14.01
N ILE A 201 -2.14 1.04 14.03
CA ILE A 201 -2.28 1.86 15.24
C ILE A 201 -3.73 1.87 15.72
N PHE A 202 -4.69 2.19 14.85
CA PHE A 202 -6.08 2.37 15.27
C PHE A 202 -6.80 1.06 15.58
N LEU A 203 -6.48 -0.03 14.87
CA LEU A 203 -6.95 -1.36 15.23
C LEU A 203 -6.43 -1.78 16.60
N ALA A 204 -5.16 -1.54 16.89
CA ALA A 204 -4.58 -1.84 18.19
C ALA A 204 -5.27 -1.04 19.31
N ILE A 205 -5.48 0.26 19.14
CA ILE A 205 -6.19 1.11 20.12
C ILE A 205 -7.61 0.59 20.40
N ALA A 206 -8.34 0.18 19.37
CA ALA A 206 -9.73 -0.25 19.52
C ALA A 206 -9.86 -1.67 20.11
N ILE A 207 -9.03 -2.60 19.64
CA ILE A 207 -9.18 -4.04 19.89
C ILE A 207 -8.33 -4.50 21.08
N ALA A 208 -7.21 -3.85 21.40
CA ALA A 208 -6.37 -4.25 22.53
C ALA A 208 -7.13 -4.35 23.87
N PRO A 209 -8.11 -3.49 24.21
CA PRO A 209 -8.89 -3.62 25.45
C PRO A 209 -10.00 -4.68 25.42
N MET A 210 -10.15 -5.49 24.36
CA MET A 210 -11.29 -6.41 24.21
C MET A 210 -11.39 -7.48 25.30
N PHE A 211 -10.25 -8.06 25.69
CA PHE A 211 -10.12 -9.02 26.78
C PHE A 211 -9.39 -8.39 27.99
N SER A 212 -8.27 -7.71 27.74
CA SER A 212 -7.49 -7.03 28.80
C SER A 212 -8.32 -6.00 29.59
N GLY A 213 -9.33 -5.39 28.97
CA GLY A 213 -10.22 -4.42 29.62
C GLY A 213 -11.08 -5.01 30.72
N GLU A 214 -11.49 -6.28 30.58
CA GLU A 214 -12.28 -6.95 31.61
C GLU A 214 -11.44 -7.38 32.82
N TRP A 215 -10.13 -7.62 32.60
CA TRP A 215 -9.17 -7.81 33.68
C TRP A 215 -8.91 -6.48 34.40
N HIS A 216 -8.67 -5.42 33.63
CA HIS A 216 -8.43 -4.09 34.17
C HIS A 216 -9.61 -3.56 35.00
N SER A 217 -10.85 -3.79 34.54
CA SER A 217 -12.07 -3.40 35.26
C SER A 217 -12.51 -4.40 36.34
N ASN A 218 -11.73 -5.46 36.63
CA ASN A 218 -12.06 -6.52 37.58
C ASN A 218 -13.42 -7.20 37.33
N THR A 219 -13.96 -7.12 36.10
CA THR A 219 -15.25 -7.71 35.73
C THR A 219 -15.12 -9.19 35.36
N LYS A 220 -13.89 -9.68 35.10
CA LYS A 220 -13.64 -11.06 34.70
C LYS A 220 -14.25 -12.10 35.65
N ALA A 221 -14.06 -11.94 36.96
CA ALA A 221 -14.56 -12.88 37.94
C ALA A 221 -16.09 -12.98 37.88
N LEU A 222 -16.77 -11.83 37.85
CA LEU A 222 -18.23 -11.75 37.69
C LEU A 222 -18.71 -12.36 36.36
N ILE A 223 -18.03 -12.07 35.25
CA ILE A 223 -18.38 -12.63 33.93
C ILE A 223 -18.26 -14.16 33.96
N SER A 224 -17.25 -14.70 34.64
CA SER A 224 -17.00 -16.15 34.69
C SER A 224 -18.06 -16.93 35.47
N THR A 225 -18.90 -16.31 36.29
CA THR A 225 -20.02 -16.99 36.95
C THR A 225 -21.27 -17.08 36.06
N THR A 226 -21.29 -16.38 34.91
CA THR A 226 -22.45 -16.36 34.00
C THR A 226 -22.44 -17.53 33.01
N LYS A 227 -23.64 -18.00 32.62
CA LYS A 227 -23.84 -19.12 31.68
C LYS A 227 -23.07 -18.99 30.36
N ASN A 228 -22.91 -17.76 29.85
CA ASN A 228 -22.26 -17.51 28.56
C ASN A 228 -20.86 -16.87 28.66
N GLY A 229 -20.35 -16.58 29.86
CA GLY A 229 -19.14 -15.74 30.06
C GLY A 229 -17.79 -16.38 29.69
N TRP A 230 -17.81 -17.61 29.18
CA TRP A 230 -16.61 -18.41 28.91
C TRP A 230 -16.26 -18.39 27.42
N LYS A 231 -16.10 -19.57 26.79
CA LYS A 231 -15.77 -19.71 25.35
C LYS A 231 -16.77 -19.01 24.44
N LYS A 232 -18.06 -18.97 24.82
CA LYS A 232 -19.11 -18.34 24.03
C LYS A 232 -18.94 -16.82 23.98
N LEU A 233 -18.73 -16.16 25.13
CA LEU A 233 -18.42 -14.73 25.15
C LEU A 233 -17.10 -14.43 24.42
N ALA A 234 -16.08 -15.28 24.59
CA ALA A 234 -14.80 -15.12 23.88
C ALA A 234 -14.99 -15.13 22.36
N SER A 235 -15.74 -16.11 21.85
CA SER A 235 -16.04 -16.24 20.42
C SER A 235 -16.84 -15.04 19.91
N ILE A 236 -17.77 -14.52 20.71
CA ILE A 236 -18.54 -13.31 20.36
C ILE A 236 -17.62 -12.08 20.30
N LYS A 237 -16.71 -11.91 21.27
CA LYS A 237 -15.73 -10.81 21.26
C LYS A 237 -14.83 -10.88 20.03
N VAL A 238 -14.36 -12.07 19.65
CA VAL A 238 -13.61 -12.30 18.41
C VAL A 238 -14.44 -11.84 17.20
N LEU A 239 -15.68 -12.33 17.05
CA LEU A 239 -16.54 -11.94 15.92
C LEU A 239 -16.83 -10.43 15.88
N VAL A 240 -17.07 -9.80 17.03
CA VAL A 240 -17.27 -8.36 17.14
C VAL A 240 -16.02 -7.57 16.72
N SER A 241 -14.83 -8.05 17.08
CA SER A 241 -13.57 -7.41 16.68
C SER A 241 -13.31 -7.51 15.18
N PHE A 242 -13.59 -8.67 14.56
CA PHE A 242 -13.51 -8.80 13.11
C PHE A 242 -14.56 -7.95 12.39
N LEU A 243 -15.78 -7.88 12.92
CA LEU A 243 -16.81 -7.00 12.35
C LEU A 243 -16.38 -5.53 12.44
N PHE A 244 -15.86 -5.08 13.58
CA PHE A 244 -15.35 -3.72 13.72
C PHE A 244 -14.17 -3.43 12.77
N ALA A 245 -13.23 -4.37 12.64
CA ALA A 245 -12.11 -4.23 11.72
C ALA A 245 -12.57 -4.12 10.26
N LEU A 246 -13.59 -4.89 9.87
CA LEU A 246 -14.24 -4.80 8.56
C LEU A 246 -14.97 -3.47 8.37
N GLU A 247 -15.74 -3.01 9.37
CA GLU A 247 -16.43 -1.71 9.33
C GLU A 247 -15.43 -0.56 9.11
N LEU A 248 -14.33 -0.54 9.86
CA LEU A 248 -13.27 0.46 9.71
C LEU A 248 -12.64 0.39 8.31
N TYR A 249 -12.31 -0.83 7.84
CA TYR A 249 -11.80 -1.03 6.49
C TYR A 249 -12.74 -0.48 5.41
N ILE A 250 -14.03 -0.81 5.48
CA ILE A 250 -15.04 -0.36 4.51
C ILE A 250 -15.13 1.16 4.51
N ILE A 251 -15.19 1.80 5.67
CA ILE A 251 -15.28 3.27 5.78
C ILE A 251 -14.12 3.94 5.04
N ILE A 252 -12.90 3.47 5.25
CA ILE A 252 -11.72 4.07 4.61
C ILE A 252 -11.67 3.74 3.12
N VAL A 253 -11.72 2.46 2.75
CA VAL A 253 -11.56 2.04 1.34
C VAL A 253 -12.67 2.59 0.46
N PHE A 254 -13.92 2.57 0.93
CA PHE A 254 -15.03 3.16 0.17
C PHE A 254 -14.81 4.66 -0.06
N SER A 255 -14.34 5.38 0.97
CA SER A 255 -14.05 6.81 0.85
C SER A 255 -12.88 7.09 -0.10
N SER A 256 -11.84 6.26 -0.07
CA SER A 256 -10.69 6.37 -0.97
C SER A 256 -11.09 6.13 -2.43
N ILE A 257 -11.82 5.05 -2.71
CA ILE A 257 -12.33 4.74 -4.06
C ILE A 257 -13.28 5.85 -4.53
N PHE A 258 -14.15 6.35 -3.65
CA PHE A 258 -15.05 7.46 -3.97
C PHE A 258 -14.25 8.71 -4.38
N LEU A 259 -13.24 9.11 -3.61
CA LEU A 259 -12.39 10.26 -3.94
C LEU A 259 -11.64 10.04 -5.25
N GLN A 260 -11.04 8.87 -5.45
CA GLN A 260 -10.38 8.53 -6.71
C GLN A 260 -11.31 8.66 -7.92
N ILE A 261 -12.54 8.13 -7.85
CA ILE A 261 -13.51 8.25 -8.94
C ILE A 261 -13.87 9.72 -9.20
N VAL A 262 -14.04 10.52 -8.14
CA VAL A 262 -14.35 11.95 -8.28
C VAL A 262 -13.21 12.70 -8.96
N PHE A 263 -11.97 12.51 -8.51
CA PHE A 263 -10.81 13.26 -8.95
C PHE A 263 -10.20 12.72 -10.25
N LEU A 264 -9.83 11.44 -10.25
CA LEU A 264 -9.14 10.79 -11.37
C LEU A 264 -10.13 10.15 -12.35
N GLY A 265 -11.28 9.66 -11.89
CA GLY A 265 -12.15 8.81 -12.70
C GLY A 265 -11.55 7.42 -12.94
N THR A 266 -11.88 6.79 -14.07
CA THR A 266 -11.53 5.39 -14.35
C THR A 266 -10.57 5.19 -15.53
N GLY A 267 -10.17 6.28 -16.23
CA GLY A 267 -9.24 6.18 -17.36
C GLY A 267 -7.84 5.80 -16.87
N GLY A 268 -7.20 4.79 -17.48
CA GLY A 268 -5.91 4.25 -17.01
C GLY A 268 -6.00 2.95 -16.23
N ALA A 269 -7.20 2.50 -15.86
CA ALA A 269 -7.41 1.24 -15.14
C ALA A 269 -6.92 0.00 -15.91
N ASP A 270 -7.01 0.04 -17.24
CA ASP A 270 -6.59 -0.98 -18.21
C ASP A 270 -5.09 -0.93 -18.53
N MET A 271 -4.39 0.14 -18.13
CA MET A 271 -2.97 0.33 -18.40
C MET A 271 -2.12 -0.79 -17.77
N PRO A 272 -1.06 -1.29 -18.44
CA PRO A 272 -0.10 -2.19 -17.80
C PRO A 272 0.62 -1.50 -16.64
N ILE A 273 0.87 -2.21 -15.54
CA ILE A 273 1.60 -1.65 -14.38
C ILE A 273 3.01 -1.15 -14.74
N GLN A 274 3.57 -1.63 -15.86
CA GLN A 274 4.88 -1.24 -16.38
C GLN A 274 4.95 0.25 -16.73
N CYS A 275 3.82 0.88 -17.05
CA CYS A 275 3.77 2.33 -17.25
C CYS A 275 4.04 3.07 -15.93
N ILE A 276 3.62 2.54 -14.78
CA ILE A 276 3.97 3.12 -13.46
C ILE A 276 5.41 2.75 -13.09
N LYS A 277 5.78 1.47 -13.26
CA LYS A 277 7.12 0.98 -12.94
C LYS A 277 7.63 0.02 -14.01
N LEU A 278 8.53 0.51 -14.86
CA LEU A 278 9.02 -0.21 -16.06
C LEU A 278 9.56 -1.61 -15.78
N VAL A 279 10.32 -1.77 -14.70
CA VAL A 279 10.96 -3.04 -14.32
C VAL A 279 9.99 -4.04 -13.68
N ALA A 280 8.71 -3.68 -13.50
CA ALA A 280 7.73 -4.62 -12.99
C ALA A 280 7.52 -5.77 -13.97
N THR A 281 7.52 -7.01 -13.45
CA THR A 281 7.39 -8.24 -14.25
C THR A 281 5.98 -8.79 -14.26
N ALA A 282 5.09 -8.32 -13.38
CA ALA A 282 3.75 -8.85 -13.28
C ALA A 282 2.91 -8.43 -14.50
N PRO A 283 2.26 -9.39 -15.21
CA PRO A 283 1.42 -9.12 -16.37
C PRO A 283 0.03 -8.66 -15.92
N TRP A 284 0.00 -7.61 -15.11
CA TRP A 284 -1.22 -7.08 -14.49
C TRP A 284 -1.53 -5.70 -15.05
N THR A 285 -2.83 -5.42 -15.17
CA THR A 285 -3.32 -4.06 -15.34
C THR A 285 -3.21 -3.30 -14.01
N VAL A 286 -3.18 -1.97 -14.06
CA VAL A 286 -3.19 -1.12 -12.86
C VAL A 286 -4.40 -1.41 -11.96
N LEU A 287 -5.59 -1.68 -12.53
CA LEU A 287 -6.77 -2.04 -11.74
C LEU A 287 -6.58 -3.36 -10.96
N GLN A 288 -5.96 -4.36 -11.58
CA GLN A 288 -5.66 -5.63 -10.92
C GLN A 288 -4.67 -5.43 -9.76
N ALA A 289 -3.65 -4.58 -9.96
CA ALA A 289 -2.74 -4.17 -8.90
C ALA A 289 -3.49 -3.50 -7.74
N GLU A 290 -4.32 -2.50 -8.02
CA GLU A 290 -5.12 -1.80 -7.02
C GLU A 290 -6.04 -2.76 -6.22
N ILE A 291 -6.74 -3.68 -6.91
CA ILE A 291 -7.57 -4.71 -6.27
C ILE A 291 -6.72 -5.56 -5.32
N TYR A 292 -5.53 -5.97 -5.75
CA TYR A 292 -4.61 -6.71 -4.92
C TYR A 292 -4.20 -5.91 -3.67
N GLU A 293 -3.90 -4.61 -3.80
CA GLU A 293 -3.48 -3.79 -2.67
C GLU A 293 -4.61 -3.61 -1.64
N TYR A 294 -5.85 -3.41 -2.09
CA TYR A 294 -7.00 -3.38 -1.19
C TYR A 294 -7.28 -4.73 -0.54
N ALA A 295 -7.10 -5.84 -1.27
CA ALA A 295 -7.19 -7.19 -0.71
C ALA A 295 -6.09 -7.43 0.34
N TYR A 296 -4.85 -7.01 0.06
CA TYR A 296 -3.75 -7.06 1.01
C TYR A 296 -4.08 -6.30 2.28
N LEU A 297 -4.58 -5.06 2.18
CA LEU A 297 -4.96 -4.26 3.34
C LEU A 297 -6.05 -4.93 4.19
N LEU A 298 -7.06 -5.54 3.56
CA LEU A 298 -8.13 -6.27 4.26
C LEU A 298 -7.60 -7.50 5.00
N LEU A 299 -6.79 -8.31 4.32
CA LEU A 299 -6.29 -9.56 4.87
C LEU A 299 -5.23 -9.32 5.95
N ALA A 300 -4.39 -8.28 5.80
CA ALA A 300 -3.52 -7.78 6.86
C ALA A 300 -4.33 -7.30 8.08
N THR A 301 -5.42 -6.56 7.85
CA THR A 301 -6.35 -6.11 8.91
C THR A 301 -6.90 -7.28 9.71
N PHE A 302 -7.33 -8.35 9.04
CA PHE A 302 -7.83 -9.57 9.70
C PHE A 302 -6.74 -10.35 10.42
N GLY A 303 -5.58 -10.53 9.77
CA GLY A 303 -4.41 -11.16 10.38
C GLY A 303 -4.01 -10.48 11.68
N TYR A 304 -3.85 -9.16 11.61
CA TYR A 304 -3.47 -8.34 12.75
C TYR A 304 -4.52 -8.32 13.86
N THR A 305 -5.81 -8.28 13.51
CA THR A 305 -6.91 -8.37 14.48
C THR A 305 -6.81 -9.64 15.34
N GLY A 306 -6.50 -10.79 14.71
CA GLY A 306 -6.29 -12.04 15.44
C GLY A 306 -5.11 -11.98 16.41
N ILE A 307 -4.01 -11.35 16.01
CA ILE A 307 -2.82 -11.15 16.84
C ILE A 307 -3.12 -10.21 18.02
N ILE A 308 -3.78 -9.07 17.79
CA ILE A 308 -4.17 -8.13 18.86
C ILE A 308 -5.06 -8.85 19.89
N LEU A 309 -6.02 -9.67 19.44
CA LEU A 309 -6.89 -10.44 20.32
C LEU A 309 -6.12 -11.42 21.19
N LEU A 310 -5.07 -12.05 20.65
CA LEU A 310 -4.17 -12.91 21.42
C LEU A 310 -3.39 -12.11 22.47
N CYS A 311 -2.77 -10.99 22.07
CA CYS A 311 -2.08 -10.07 23.01
C CYS A 311 -3.02 -9.60 24.12
N SER A 312 -4.26 -9.26 23.77
CA SER A 312 -5.31 -8.84 24.69
C SER A 312 -5.71 -9.94 25.68
N ALA A 313 -5.81 -11.19 25.22
CA ALA A 313 -6.17 -12.31 26.07
C ALA A 313 -5.05 -12.73 27.03
N LEU A 314 -3.79 -12.53 26.63
CA LEU A 314 -2.60 -12.89 27.42
C LEU A 314 -2.20 -11.84 28.45
N THR A 315 -2.71 -10.61 28.34
CA THR A 315 -2.33 -9.48 29.18
C THR A 315 -3.48 -9.04 30.10
N ARG A 316 -3.12 -8.52 31.28
CA ARG A 316 -4.09 -8.01 32.27
C ARG A 316 -4.31 -6.49 32.18
N SER A 317 -3.47 -5.77 31.43
CA SER A 317 -3.49 -4.31 31.31
C SER A 317 -3.76 -3.91 29.86
N ASN A 318 -4.70 -2.99 29.67
CA ASN A 318 -5.00 -2.38 28.37
C ASN A 318 -3.76 -1.77 27.73
N TYR A 319 -2.95 -1.08 28.54
CA TYR A 319 -1.74 -0.41 28.07
C TYR A 319 -0.69 -1.40 27.59
N VAL A 320 -0.45 -2.49 28.33
CA VAL A 320 0.50 -3.53 27.94
C VAL A 320 0.03 -4.26 26.67
N SER A 321 -1.27 -4.55 26.57
CA SER A 321 -1.84 -5.14 25.35
C SER A 321 -1.62 -4.25 24.14
N LEU A 322 -1.81 -2.94 24.29
CA LEU A 322 -1.63 -1.97 23.22
C LEU A 322 -0.16 -1.90 22.80
N LEU A 323 0.76 -1.69 23.75
CA LEU A 323 2.20 -1.62 23.47
C LEU A 323 2.72 -2.88 22.78
N LEU A 324 2.31 -4.06 23.24
CA LEU A 324 2.71 -5.32 22.61
C LEU A 324 2.20 -5.43 21.17
N SER A 325 0.94 -5.04 20.95
CA SER A 325 0.33 -5.06 19.60
C SER A 325 1.08 -4.12 18.65
N LEU A 326 1.42 -2.90 19.10
CA LEU A 326 2.19 -1.95 18.31
C LEU A 326 3.62 -2.45 18.06
N ALA A 327 4.28 -3.00 19.09
CA ALA A 327 5.65 -3.52 18.97
C ALA A 327 5.77 -4.61 17.90
N ILE A 328 4.74 -5.46 17.73
CA ILE A 328 4.71 -6.50 16.69
C ILE A 328 4.81 -5.91 15.27
N VAL A 329 4.43 -4.65 15.06
CA VAL A 329 4.53 -3.98 13.76
C VAL A 329 5.78 -3.10 13.70
N PHE A 330 5.93 -2.19 14.66
CA PHE A 330 6.98 -1.16 14.62
C PHE A 330 8.39 -1.70 14.88
N VAL A 331 8.54 -2.71 15.74
CA VAL A 331 9.88 -3.28 16.01
C VAL A 331 10.41 -4.00 14.76
N PRO A 332 9.67 -4.92 14.11
CA PRO A 332 10.11 -5.49 12.84
C PRO A 332 10.47 -4.46 11.78
N MET A 333 9.65 -3.42 11.58
CA MET A 333 9.94 -2.34 10.64
C MET A 333 11.28 -1.65 10.96
N SER A 334 11.57 -1.41 12.24
CA SER A 334 12.79 -0.71 12.67
C SER A 334 14.05 -1.57 12.52
N ILE A 335 13.93 -2.90 12.66
CA ILE A 335 15.09 -3.80 12.65
C ILE A 335 15.33 -4.50 11.30
N ALA A 336 14.35 -4.52 10.40
CA ALA A 336 14.40 -5.29 9.16
C ALA A 336 15.67 -5.00 8.35
N GLN A 337 16.02 -3.73 8.18
CA GLN A 337 17.21 -3.30 7.42
C GLN A 337 18.54 -3.84 7.98
N PHE A 338 18.60 -4.22 9.26
CA PHE A 338 19.80 -4.76 9.89
C PHE A 338 19.88 -6.29 9.79
N LEU A 339 18.82 -6.95 9.31
CA LEU A 339 18.78 -8.39 9.14
C LEU A 339 19.27 -8.82 7.74
N PRO A 340 19.80 -10.04 7.61
CA PRO A 340 20.06 -10.63 6.29
C PRO A 340 18.75 -10.76 5.48
N LEU A 341 18.87 -10.92 4.16
CA LEU A 341 17.73 -10.97 3.22
C LEU A 341 16.62 -11.96 3.63
N TRP A 342 16.99 -13.14 4.13
CA TRP A 342 15.99 -14.12 4.59
C TRP A 342 15.20 -13.62 5.81
N GLY A 343 15.84 -12.85 6.69
CA GLY A 343 15.22 -12.26 7.88
C GLY A 343 14.30 -11.12 7.50
N GLN A 344 14.70 -10.27 6.54
CA GLN A 344 13.84 -9.24 5.96
C GLN A 344 12.57 -9.86 5.36
N LYS A 345 12.73 -10.83 4.46
CA LYS A 345 11.63 -11.57 3.84
C LYS A 345 10.71 -12.21 4.88
N ALA A 346 11.24 -12.75 5.99
CA ALA A 346 10.42 -13.33 7.05
C ALA A 346 9.60 -12.27 7.81
N LEU A 347 10.18 -11.11 8.11
CA LEU A 347 9.48 -10.03 8.79
C LEU A 347 8.38 -9.40 7.93
N GLU A 348 8.58 -9.31 6.61
CA GLU A 348 7.57 -8.79 5.67
C GLU A 348 6.24 -9.57 5.72
N LEU A 349 6.27 -10.85 6.13
CA LEU A 349 5.07 -11.68 6.26
C LEU A 349 4.22 -11.37 7.50
N ILE A 350 4.72 -10.54 8.42
CA ILE A 350 3.94 -10.06 9.57
C ILE A 350 2.90 -9.05 9.06
N PRO A 351 1.62 -9.13 9.49
CA PRO A 351 0.60 -8.18 9.07
C PRO A 351 1.05 -6.73 9.23
N PHE A 352 0.87 -5.93 8.16
CA PHE A 352 1.28 -4.53 8.05
C PHE A 352 2.79 -4.23 8.03
N VAL A 353 3.68 -5.22 8.22
CA VAL A 353 5.14 -5.02 8.12
C VAL A 353 5.62 -5.03 6.67
N GLY A 354 5.11 -5.95 5.85
CA GLY A 354 5.33 -5.96 4.40
C GLY A 354 4.62 -4.80 3.68
N ASN A 355 4.95 -4.64 2.40
CA ASN A 355 4.40 -3.57 1.56
C ASN A 355 3.56 -4.15 0.41
N SER A 356 2.42 -3.54 0.10
CA SER A 356 1.56 -3.92 -1.02
C SER A 356 2.22 -3.67 -2.39
N THR A 357 3.12 -2.69 -2.48
CA THR A 357 3.90 -2.33 -3.68
C THR A 357 4.92 -3.39 -4.10
N ASP A 358 4.99 -4.50 -3.38
CA ASP A 358 5.87 -5.61 -3.69
C ASP A 358 5.54 -6.30 -5.03
N ILE A 359 4.32 -6.08 -5.57
CA ILE A 359 3.96 -6.43 -6.95
C ILE A 359 4.86 -5.74 -7.99
N PHE A 360 5.41 -4.57 -7.66
CA PHE A 360 6.35 -3.84 -8.50
C PHE A 360 7.81 -4.26 -8.25
N ARG A 361 8.05 -5.22 -7.35
CA ARG A 361 9.37 -5.75 -7.01
C ARG A 361 9.48 -7.20 -7.49
N THR A 362 10.68 -7.65 -7.80
CA THR A 362 10.96 -9.03 -8.22
C THR A 362 11.36 -9.88 -7.02
N ASN A 363 10.46 -9.94 -6.03
CA ASN A 363 10.66 -10.67 -4.79
C ASN A 363 9.98 -12.05 -4.84
N ALA A 364 10.67 -13.08 -4.37
CA ALA A 364 10.14 -14.43 -4.31
C ALA A 364 10.60 -15.16 -3.04
N TYR A 365 9.86 -16.19 -2.68
CA TYR A 365 10.16 -17.08 -1.56
C TYR A 365 10.37 -18.50 -2.06
N HIS A 366 11.38 -19.17 -1.51
CA HIS A 366 11.61 -20.59 -1.74
C HIS A 366 10.96 -21.41 -0.62
N LEU A 367 9.81 -22.01 -0.90
CA LEU A 367 9.11 -22.89 0.04
C LEU A 367 8.97 -24.29 -0.56
N PHE A 368 9.42 -25.31 0.16
CA PHE A 368 9.31 -26.72 -0.25
C PHE A 368 9.89 -27.01 -1.65
N GLY A 369 10.96 -26.31 -2.05
CA GLY A 369 11.59 -26.45 -3.36
C GLY A 369 10.86 -25.74 -4.51
N GLN A 370 9.76 -25.02 -4.24
CA GLN A 370 9.05 -24.19 -5.21
C GLN A 370 9.34 -22.71 -4.99
N ILE A 371 9.34 -21.95 -6.08
CA ILE A 371 9.46 -20.49 -6.08
C ILE A 371 8.05 -19.92 -6.06
N ILE A 372 7.74 -19.14 -5.04
CA ILE A 372 6.45 -18.51 -4.84
C ILE A 372 6.65 -17.01 -4.91
N TRP A 373 5.92 -16.35 -5.81
CA TRP A 373 5.92 -14.90 -5.90
C TRP A 373 5.38 -14.28 -4.60
N SER A 374 6.12 -13.31 -4.06
CA SER A 374 5.89 -12.76 -2.73
C SER A 374 4.49 -12.19 -2.46
N PRO A 375 3.78 -11.55 -3.42
CA PRO A 375 2.41 -11.09 -3.22
C PRO A 375 1.46 -12.16 -2.70
N TYR A 376 1.61 -13.42 -3.14
CA TYR A 376 0.76 -14.52 -2.67
C TYR A 376 0.96 -14.85 -1.18
N LEU A 377 2.19 -14.76 -0.68
CA LEU A 377 2.48 -15.02 0.73
C LEU A 377 2.13 -13.82 1.61
N LEU A 378 2.33 -12.60 1.10
CA LEU A 378 1.96 -11.37 1.79
C LEU A 378 0.47 -11.28 2.09
N ILE A 379 -0.40 -11.92 1.31
CA ILE A 379 -1.84 -11.96 1.61
C ILE A 379 -2.26 -13.19 2.43
N THR A 380 -1.60 -14.34 2.25
CA THR A 380 -2.00 -15.60 2.89
C THR A 380 -1.44 -15.77 4.30
N VAL A 381 -0.15 -15.45 4.51
CA VAL A 381 0.53 -15.67 5.80
C VAL A 381 -0.07 -14.82 6.92
N PRO A 382 -0.35 -13.51 6.74
CA PRO A 382 -1.06 -12.71 7.74
C PRO A 382 -2.36 -13.35 8.23
N VAL A 383 -3.18 -13.88 7.31
CA VAL A 383 -4.46 -14.52 7.63
C VAL A 383 -4.22 -15.79 8.43
N ILE A 384 -3.27 -16.63 8.02
CA ILE A 384 -2.90 -17.85 8.73
C ILE A 384 -2.45 -17.52 10.16
N LEU A 385 -1.59 -16.52 10.34
CA LEU A 385 -1.14 -16.06 11.67
C LEU A 385 -2.31 -15.58 12.52
N GLY A 386 -3.23 -14.81 11.95
CA GLY A 386 -4.44 -14.36 12.62
C GLY A 386 -5.34 -15.51 13.05
N VAL A 387 -5.63 -16.46 12.14
CA VAL A 387 -6.49 -17.63 12.39
C VAL A 387 -5.88 -18.54 13.46
N ILE A 388 -4.57 -18.82 13.37
CA ILE A 388 -3.85 -19.61 14.38
C ILE A 388 -3.92 -18.93 15.75
N SER A 389 -3.91 -17.59 15.81
CA SER A 389 -3.97 -16.84 17.07
C SER A 389 -5.32 -16.98 17.80
N LEU A 390 -6.43 -17.20 17.09
CA LEU A 390 -7.79 -17.19 17.69
C LEU A 390 -8.04 -18.32 18.69
N PRO A 391 -7.73 -19.61 18.40
CA PRO A 391 -7.85 -20.68 19.38
C PRO A 391 -7.06 -20.41 20.66
N PHE A 392 -5.85 -19.86 20.55
CA PHE A 392 -5.04 -19.52 21.72
C PHE A 392 -5.64 -18.35 22.51
N ALA A 393 -6.13 -17.31 21.83
CA ALA A 393 -6.81 -16.20 22.48
C ALA A 393 -8.06 -16.66 23.26
N ILE A 394 -8.91 -17.49 22.63
CA ILE A 394 -10.12 -18.05 23.25
C ILE A 394 -9.76 -18.95 24.43
N ARG A 395 -8.75 -19.81 24.29
CA ARG A 395 -8.29 -20.71 25.37
C ARG A 395 -7.70 -19.92 26.54
N ALA A 396 -6.85 -18.92 26.27
CA ALA A 396 -6.26 -18.07 27.28
C ALA A 396 -7.33 -17.34 28.09
N TRP A 397 -8.34 -16.76 27.41
CA TRP A 397 -9.46 -16.11 28.07
C TRP A 397 -10.35 -17.07 28.90
N ALA A 398 -10.57 -18.27 28.37
CA ALA A 398 -11.45 -19.27 28.97
C ALA A 398 -10.78 -20.08 30.11
N LYS A 399 -9.48 -19.93 30.34
CA LYS A 399 -8.77 -20.61 31.43
C LYS A 399 -9.31 -20.13 32.78
N ARG A 400 -9.64 -21.06 33.67
CA ARG A 400 -9.96 -20.74 35.07
C ARG A 400 -8.71 -20.19 35.74
N THR A 401 -8.81 -19.03 36.36
CA THR A 401 -7.87 -18.64 37.39
C THR A 401 -8.07 -19.60 38.55
N ASN A 402 -7.12 -20.52 38.75
CA ASN A 402 -7.03 -21.25 40.00
C ASN A 402 -6.74 -20.18 41.06
N VAL A 403 -7.71 -19.97 41.95
CA VAL A 403 -7.55 -19.16 43.15
C VAL A 403 -6.66 -19.91 44.11
#